data_AF-A0A8S3PXM4-F1
#
_entry.id   AF-A0A8S3PXM4-F1
#
_cell.length_a   1.000
_cell.length_b   1.000
_cell.length_c   1.000
_cell.angle_alpha   90.00
_cell.angle_beta   90.00
_cell.angle_gamma   90.00
#
_symmetry.space_group_name_H-M   'P 1'
#
loop_
_entity.id
_entity.type
_entity.pdbx_description
1 polymer ?
#
loop_
_entity_poly.entity_id
_entity_poly.type
_entity_poly.pdbx_seq_one_letter_code
_entity_poly.pdbx_strand_id
1 'polypeptide(L)'
;MNQSTKTVLQLWTAMRISYQRFIGEPLEILICLENTKCHLEGDQLTRVRLQEARNLRTLSITPEKRFDDLHPIVCEMWHSKQDFLEKCYKTLYKADNTPGTLNFFKTILHRTNVNGKVKGRFQPHYDLLMAVGEGLIKEQIFEFFQMENEYSKPTHPLLTELEDDNFSEDQKRDMFYNVIADFMKMYGYGMVDTPDKFIVNAQYVQKLRAVIVDGKLAIEQFLEPILVEPDELYNYSLQLCHWYLQLAELSDTAKEGDMNRLVLNCKYNLPFFFIHTLN
;
A
#
# COMPACT_ATOMS: atom_id res chain seq x y z
N MET A 1 -24.46 15.48 -9.03
CA MET A 1 -23.15 14.95 -8.60
C MET A 1 -22.10 15.73 -9.38
N ASN A 2 -21.33 16.60 -8.71
CA ASN A 2 -20.46 17.57 -9.37
C ASN A 2 -19.27 16.89 -10.06
N GLN A 3 -18.80 17.49 -11.16
CA GLN A 3 -17.69 16.98 -11.96
C GLN A 3 -16.40 16.79 -11.13
N SER A 4 -16.16 17.61 -10.10
CA SER A 4 -14.98 17.50 -9.21
C SER A 4 -15.01 16.27 -8.29
N THR A 5 -16.20 15.83 -7.85
CA THR A 5 -16.34 14.63 -7.00
C THR A 5 -16.05 13.35 -7.79
N LYS A 6 -16.28 13.37 -9.12
CA LYS A 6 -15.84 12.28 -10.01
C LYS A 6 -14.32 12.24 -10.11
N THR A 7 -13.65 13.39 -10.20
CA THR A 7 -12.19 13.46 -10.34
C THR A 7 -11.46 12.92 -9.12
N VAL A 8 -11.87 13.27 -7.89
CA VAL A 8 -11.22 12.74 -6.67
C VAL A 8 -11.44 11.23 -6.51
N LEU A 9 -12.65 10.74 -6.81
CA LEU A 9 -12.95 9.30 -6.76
C LEU A 9 -12.22 8.52 -7.86
N GLN A 10 -12.05 9.13 -9.04
CA GLN A 10 -11.25 8.60 -10.15
C GLN A 10 -9.76 8.61 -9.80
N LEU A 11 -9.23 9.67 -9.18
CA LEU A 11 -7.86 9.75 -8.69
C LEU A 11 -7.61 8.72 -7.58
N TRP A 12 -8.57 8.49 -6.68
CA TRP A 12 -8.48 7.46 -5.65
C TRP A 12 -8.50 6.04 -6.22
N THR A 13 -9.42 5.78 -7.17
CA THR A 13 -9.52 4.49 -7.86
C THR A 13 -8.29 4.25 -8.74
N ALA A 14 -7.74 5.31 -9.33
CA ALA A 14 -6.57 5.22 -10.20
C ALA A 14 -5.25 5.21 -9.42
N MET A 15 -5.15 5.81 -8.22
CA MET A 15 -4.06 5.57 -7.26
C MET A 15 -4.04 4.10 -6.84
N ARG A 16 -5.22 3.53 -6.56
CA ARG A 16 -5.38 2.11 -6.28
C ARG A 16 -4.89 1.25 -7.44
N ILE A 17 -5.24 1.61 -8.69
CA ILE A 17 -4.81 0.90 -9.91
C ILE A 17 -3.32 1.13 -10.27
N SER A 18 -2.75 2.30 -9.99
CA SER A 18 -1.36 2.63 -10.33
C SER A 18 -0.37 2.04 -9.33
N TYR A 19 -0.72 1.97 -8.03
CA TYR A 19 0.05 1.19 -7.04
C TYR A 19 0.16 -0.29 -7.47
N GLN A 20 -0.84 -0.82 -8.18
CA GLN A 20 -0.84 -2.19 -8.74
C GLN A 20 0.10 -2.37 -9.96
N ARG A 21 0.49 -1.29 -10.67
CA ARG A 21 1.37 -1.35 -11.86
C ARG A 21 2.83 -1.01 -11.59
N PHE A 22 3.12 -0.30 -10.50
CA PHE A 22 4.50 0.06 -10.12
C PHE A 22 5.29 -1.12 -9.50
N ILE A 23 4.59 -2.20 -9.17
CA ILE A 23 5.16 -3.47 -8.73
C ILE A 23 5.59 -4.25 -9.98
N GLY A 24 6.91 -4.29 -10.21
CA GLY A 24 7.55 -4.74 -11.45
C GLY A 24 7.21 -6.15 -11.95
N GLU A 25 7.54 -6.31 -13.23
CA GLU A 25 7.36 -7.40 -14.21
C GLU A 25 6.66 -8.73 -13.83
N PRO A 26 5.78 -9.24 -14.72
CA PRO A 26 5.14 -10.53 -14.54
C PRO A 26 6.18 -11.63 -14.68
N LEU A 27 6.57 -12.25 -13.56
CA LEU A 27 7.08 -13.60 -13.60
C LEU A 27 5.93 -14.52 -14.00
N GLU A 28 5.91 -14.90 -15.28
CA GLU A 28 5.00 -15.88 -15.86
C GLU A 28 4.94 -17.12 -14.95
N ILE A 29 3.81 -17.30 -14.27
CA ILE A 29 3.40 -18.61 -13.78
C ILE A 29 2.36 -19.12 -14.77
N LEU A 30 2.88 -19.94 -15.68
CA LEU A 30 2.17 -20.76 -16.64
C LEU A 30 0.89 -21.33 -16.03
N ILE A 31 -0.27 -20.93 -16.55
CA ILE A 31 -1.51 -21.70 -16.39
C ILE A 31 -1.34 -22.93 -17.27
N CYS A 32 -0.92 -24.05 -16.68
CA CYS A 32 -0.87 -25.35 -17.36
C CYS A 32 -2.28 -25.83 -17.67
N LEU A 33 -2.81 -25.50 -18.85
CA LEU A 33 -3.86 -26.27 -19.49
C LEU A 33 -3.20 -27.40 -20.28
N GLU A 34 -2.87 -28.49 -19.57
CA GLU A 34 -2.80 -29.88 -20.06
C GLU A 34 -2.34 -30.76 -18.87
N ASN A 35 -3.27 -31.53 -18.29
CA ASN A 35 -3.17 -32.29 -17.01
C ASN A 35 -3.36 -31.46 -15.71
N THR A 36 -4.53 -30.84 -15.61
CA THR A 36 -4.96 -29.83 -14.62
C THR A 36 -4.76 -30.19 -13.13
N LYS A 37 -3.72 -29.63 -12.51
CA LYS A 37 -3.66 -29.35 -11.07
C LYS A 37 -3.93 -27.86 -10.87
N CYS A 38 -5.11 -27.51 -10.35
CA CYS A 38 -5.40 -26.15 -9.88
C CYS A 38 -4.84 -26.01 -8.45
N HIS A 39 -3.88 -25.10 -8.24
CA HIS A 39 -3.41 -24.77 -6.90
C HIS A 39 -4.44 -23.83 -6.26
N LEU A 40 -5.08 -24.32 -5.22
CA LEU A 40 -6.12 -23.60 -4.49
C LEU A 40 -5.55 -23.26 -3.12
N GLU A 41 -5.36 -21.98 -2.87
CA GLU A 41 -4.94 -21.47 -1.57
C GLU A 41 -6.17 -21.24 -0.68
N GLY A 42 -6.03 -21.56 0.60
CA GLY A 42 -7.11 -21.43 1.57
C GLY A 42 -6.84 -22.24 2.84
N ASP A 43 -7.71 -22.07 3.84
CA ASP A 43 -7.65 -22.87 5.06
C ASP A 43 -8.16 -24.31 4.82
N GLN A 44 -8.14 -25.14 5.87
CA GLN A 44 -8.62 -26.51 5.77
C GLN A 44 -10.10 -26.60 5.35
N LEU A 45 -10.90 -25.57 5.66
CA LEU A 45 -12.33 -25.53 5.33
C LEU A 45 -12.54 -25.27 3.84
N THR A 46 -11.74 -24.37 3.24
CA THR A 46 -11.71 -24.15 1.79
C THR A 46 -11.37 -25.43 1.04
N ARG A 47 -10.38 -26.21 1.52
CA ARG A 47 -10.05 -27.52 0.95
C ARG A 47 -11.22 -28.49 1.01
N VAL A 48 -11.94 -28.58 2.14
CA VAL A 48 -13.09 -29.47 2.30
C VAL A 48 -14.22 -29.07 1.36
N ARG A 49 -14.57 -27.78 1.29
CA ARG A 49 -15.62 -27.25 0.40
C ARG A 49 -15.32 -27.52 -1.08
N LEU A 50 -14.07 -27.33 -1.50
CA LEU A 50 -13.63 -27.63 -2.87
C LEU A 50 -13.64 -29.13 -3.16
N GLN A 51 -13.27 -29.97 -2.19
CA GLN A 51 -13.35 -31.42 -2.34
C GLN A 51 -14.80 -31.91 -2.46
N GLU A 52 -15.72 -31.34 -1.69
CA GLU A 52 -17.16 -31.62 -1.78
C GLU A 52 -17.73 -31.16 -3.14
N ALA A 53 -17.43 -29.93 -3.55
CA ALA A 53 -17.85 -29.40 -4.85
C ALA A 53 -17.30 -30.22 -6.03
N ARG A 54 -16.05 -30.70 -5.93
CA ARG A 54 -15.44 -31.63 -6.90
C ARG A 54 -16.19 -32.95 -6.94
N ASN A 55 -16.50 -33.54 -5.79
CA ASN A 55 -17.20 -34.83 -5.70
C ASN A 55 -18.63 -34.74 -6.28
N LEU A 56 -19.32 -33.61 -6.10
CA LEU A 56 -20.64 -33.37 -6.71
C LEU A 56 -20.59 -33.30 -8.25
N ARG A 57 -19.41 -32.99 -8.82
CA ARG A 57 -19.20 -32.75 -10.25
C ARG A 57 -18.37 -33.84 -10.93
N THR A 58 -18.17 -34.98 -10.27
CA THR A 58 -17.40 -36.10 -10.82
C THR A 58 -18.00 -36.63 -12.14
N LEU A 59 -19.28 -36.37 -12.39
CA LEU A 59 -20.04 -36.76 -13.58
C LEU A 59 -19.96 -35.78 -14.76
N SER A 60 -19.26 -34.64 -14.64
CA SER A 60 -19.11 -33.71 -15.78
C SER A 60 -18.39 -34.38 -16.95
N ILE A 61 -18.86 -34.08 -18.16
CA ILE A 61 -18.49 -34.75 -19.42
C ILE A 61 -17.02 -34.54 -19.78
N THR A 62 -16.43 -33.38 -19.45
CA THR A 62 -15.01 -33.11 -19.63
C THR A 62 -14.38 -32.59 -18.33
N PRO A 63 -13.08 -32.82 -18.09
CA PRO A 63 -12.37 -32.32 -16.92
C PRO A 63 -12.45 -30.79 -16.78
N GLU A 64 -12.41 -30.04 -17.88
CA GLU A 64 -12.45 -28.57 -17.89
C GLU A 64 -13.79 -28.05 -17.36
N LYS A 65 -14.90 -28.66 -17.81
CA LYS A 65 -16.27 -28.35 -17.34
C LYS A 65 -16.51 -28.64 -15.87
N ARG A 66 -15.59 -29.34 -15.17
CA ARG A 66 -15.65 -29.48 -13.71
C ARG A 66 -15.29 -28.18 -13.00
N PHE A 67 -14.52 -27.30 -13.65
CA PHE A 67 -13.93 -26.11 -13.06
C PHE A 67 -14.43 -24.78 -13.67
N ASP A 68 -15.21 -24.81 -14.75
CA ASP A 68 -15.73 -23.59 -15.42
C ASP A 68 -16.49 -22.63 -14.46
N ASP A 69 -17.22 -23.15 -13.47
CA ASP A 69 -17.97 -22.31 -12.50
C ASP A 69 -17.14 -21.90 -11.27
N LEU A 70 -15.88 -22.32 -11.15
CA LEU A 70 -15.02 -21.91 -10.03
C LEU A 70 -14.40 -20.54 -10.24
N HIS A 71 -14.66 -19.90 -11.38
CA HIS A 71 -14.15 -18.56 -11.67
C HIS A 71 -15.14 -17.46 -11.24
N PRO A 72 -14.68 -16.42 -10.52
CA PRO A 72 -13.32 -16.25 -10.00
C PRO A 72 -13.08 -17.09 -8.72
N ILE A 73 -11.86 -17.63 -8.59
CA ILE A 73 -11.42 -18.28 -7.36
C ILE A 73 -11.06 -17.17 -6.37
N VAL A 74 -11.90 -16.98 -5.36
CA VAL A 74 -11.70 -16.00 -4.30
C VAL A 74 -10.96 -16.67 -3.15
N CYS A 75 -9.72 -16.25 -2.88
CA CYS A 75 -8.94 -16.74 -1.74
C CYS A 75 -9.29 -15.95 -0.48
N GLU A 76 -9.91 -16.60 0.50
CA GLU A 76 -10.18 -15.97 1.80
C GLU A 76 -8.91 -15.88 2.65
N MET A 77 -8.30 -14.69 2.67
CA MET A 77 -7.08 -14.39 3.42
C MET A 77 -7.33 -13.92 4.85
N TRP A 78 -8.35 -14.46 5.54
CA TRP A 78 -8.74 -13.97 6.86
C TRP A 78 -7.59 -14.00 7.87
N HIS A 79 -6.92 -15.16 8.01
CA HIS A 79 -5.82 -15.31 8.96
C HIS A 79 -4.63 -14.43 8.62
N SER A 80 -4.27 -14.31 7.35
CA SER A 80 -3.20 -13.42 6.89
C SER A 80 -3.51 -11.96 7.21
N LYS A 81 -4.75 -11.49 6.96
CA LYS A 81 -5.19 -10.14 7.33
C LYS A 81 -5.16 -9.93 8.84
N GLN A 82 -5.59 -10.91 9.62
CA GLN A 82 -5.61 -10.86 11.07
C GLN A 82 -4.20 -10.77 11.66
N ASP A 83 -3.26 -11.58 11.18
CA ASP A 83 -1.86 -11.58 11.64
C ASP A 83 -1.13 -10.31 11.20
N PHE A 84 -1.37 -9.85 9.98
CA PHE A 84 -0.85 -8.57 9.49
C PHE A 84 -1.34 -7.39 10.34
N LEU A 85 -2.65 -7.35 10.63
CA LEU A 85 -3.25 -6.32 11.47
C LEU A 85 -2.73 -6.38 12.91
N GLU A 86 -2.52 -7.57 13.48
CA GLU A 86 -1.89 -7.75 14.79
C GLU A 86 -0.47 -7.15 14.82
N LYS A 87 0.31 -7.31 13.74
CA LYS A 87 1.63 -6.66 13.60
C LYS A 87 1.53 -5.14 13.50
N CYS A 88 0.61 -4.63 12.68
CA CYS A 88 0.35 -3.19 12.59
C CYS A 88 0.13 -2.59 13.98
N TYR A 89 -0.75 -3.22 14.78
CA TYR A 89 -1.08 -2.72 16.11
C TYR A 89 0.09 -2.87 17.09
N LYS A 90 0.92 -3.91 17.00
CA LYS A 90 2.13 -3.99 17.84
C LYS A 90 3.11 -2.85 17.59
N THR A 91 3.23 -2.40 16.34
CA THR A 91 4.14 -1.31 15.95
C THR A 91 3.52 0.07 16.23
N LEU A 92 2.25 0.24 15.88
CA LEU A 92 1.60 1.55 15.85
C LEU A 92 0.79 1.82 17.12
N TYR A 93 0.13 0.83 17.72
CA TYR A 93 -0.72 1.08 18.89
C TYR A 93 0.12 1.20 20.17
N LYS A 94 0.60 2.42 20.44
CA LYS A 94 1.29 2.73 21.69
C LYS A 94 0.29 2.96 22.84
N ALA A 95 0.67 2.61 24.06
CA ALA A 95 -0.20 2.69 25.24
C ALA A 95 -0.42 4.13 25.71
N ASP A 96 0.60 4.97 25.53
CA ASP A 96 0.52 6.41 25.66
C ASP A 96 -0.39 7.00 24.57
N ASN A 97 -1.17 8.00 24.95
CA ASN A 97 -2.07 8.71 24.04
C ASN A 97 -1.33 9.81 23.27
N THR A 98 -0.15 9.48 22.76
CA THR A 98 0.72 10.43 22.07
C THR A 98 0.12 10.81 20.71
N PRO A 99 0.11 12.09 20.33
CA PRO A 99 -0.42 12.55 19.05
C PRO A 99 0.12 11.73 17.87
N GLY A 100 -0.77 11.43 16.91
CA GLY A 100 -0.45 10.62 15.75
C GLY A 100 -0.54 9.12 15.94
N THR A 101 -0.55 8.61 17.19
CA THR A 101 -0.66 7.15 17.40
C THR A 101 -2.07 6.62 17.11
N LEU A 102 -2.20 5.32 16.82
CA LEU A 102 -3.53 4.69 16.68
C LEU A 102 -4.39 4.82 17.95
N ASN A 103 -3.78 4.86 19.13
CA ASN A 103 -4.49 5.07 20.39
C ASN A 103 -5.02 6.51 20.52
N PHE A 104 -4.26 7.49 20.03
CA PHE A 104 -4.72 8.87 19.89
C PHE A 104 -5.92 9.01 18.97
N PHE A 105 -5.85 8.44 17.76
CA PHE A 105 -6.99 8.47 16.84
C PHE A 105 -8.19 7.71 17.36
N LYS A 106 -7.99 6.57 18.02
CA LYS A 106 -9.06 5.84 18.72
C LYS A 106 -9.80 6.76 19.71
N THR A 107 -9.07 7.54 20.49
CA THR A 107 -9.64 8.44 21.51
C THR A 107 -10.46 9.55 20.86
N ILE A 108 -9.92 10.19 19.82
CA ILE A 108 -10.60 11.27 19.08
C ILE A 108 -11.84 10.77 18.35
N LEU A 109 -11.76 9.59 17.73
CA LEU A 109 -12.87 8.98 16.99
C LEU A 109 -13.84 8.20 17.90
N HIS A 110 -13.66 8.28 19.21
CA HIS A 110 -14.47 7.61 20.23
C HIS A 110 -14.67 6.10 19.98
N ARG A 111 -13.64 5.40 19.48
CA ARG A 111 -13.67 3.96 19.19
C ARG A 111 -13.32 3.11 20.41
N THR A 112 -14.22 3.05 21.39
CA THR A 112 -14.02 2.32 22.66
C THR A 112 -13.78 0.81 22.50
N ASN A 113 -14.25 0.22 21.41
CA ASN A 113 -14.13 -1.22 21.16
C ASN A 113 -12.72 -1.69 20.76
N VAL A 114 -11.83 -0.76 20.37
CA VAL A 114 -10.43 -1.04 20.02
C VAL A 114 -9.58 -1.07 21.28
N ASN A 115 -8.82 -2.14 21.50
CA ASN A 115 -8.03 -2.32 22.72
C ASN A 115 -6.57 -2.74 22.46
N GLY A 116 -6.15 -2.74 21.19
CA GLY A 116 -4.82 -3.19 20.76
C GLY A 116 -4.68 -4.71 20.63
N LYS A 117 -5.69 -5.51 21.00
CA LYS A 117 -5.69 -6.98 20.90
C LYS A 117 -6.57 -7.40 19.72
N VAL A 118 -5.96 -7.56 18.54
CA VAL A 118 -6.70 -7.77 17.28
C VAL A 118 -7.41 -9.12 17.26
N LYS A 119 -6.79 -10.19 17.75
CA LYS A 119 -7.34 -11.55 17.62
C LYS A 119 -8.76 -11.76 18.17
N GLY A 120 -9.13 -11.04 19.23
CA GLY A 120 -10.47 -11.13 19.82
C GLY A 120 -11.49 -10.15 19.23
N ARG A 121 -11.05 -9.16 18.46
CA ARG A 121 -11.86 -8.02 17.99
C ARG A 121 -11.36 -7.50 16.64
N PHE A 122 -11.26 -8.36 15.64
CA PHE A 122 -10.69 -7.98 14.34
C PHE A 122 -11.40 -6.76 13.73
N GLN A 123 -12.73 -6.82 13.59
CA GLN A 123 -13.48 -5.80 12.84
C GLN A 123 -13.29 -4.37 13.38
N PRO A 124 -13.43 -4.09 14.70
CA PRO A 124 -13.14 -2.75 15.22
C PRO A 124 -11.72 -2.25 14.93
N HIS A 125 -10.72 -3.12 14.98
CA HIS A 125 -9.32 -2.74 14.74
C HIS A 125 -9.07 -2.47 13.26
N TYR A 126 -9.69 -3.28 12.39
CA TYR A 126 -9.67 -3.10 10.95
C TYR A 126 -10.31 -1.76 10.57
N ASP A 127 -11.53 -1.50 11.04
CA ASP A 127 -12.26 -0.26 10.73
C ASP A 127 -11.52 1.00 11.19
N LEU A 128 -10.88 0.95 12.36
CA LEU A 128 -10.08 2.09 12.83
C LEU A 128 -8.88 2.34 11.92
N LEU A 129 -8.11 1.30 11.57
CA LEU A 129 -6.94 1.45 10.72
C LEU A 129 -7.34 1.95 9.32
N MET A 130 -8.42 1.41 8.75
CA MET A 130 -8.93 1.85 7.45
C MET A 130 -9.37 3.31 7.48
N ALA A 131 -10.13 3.73 8.51
CA ALA A 131 -10.58 5.11 8.62
C ALA A 131 -9.44 6.12 8.81
N VAL A 132 -8.46 5.79 9.68
CA VAL A 132 -7.31 6.67 9.93
C VAL A 132 -6.39 6.73 8.72
N GLY A 133 -6.08 5.58 8.12
CA GLY A 133 -5.23 5.51 6.94
C GLY A 133 -5.84 6.22 5.73
N GLU A 134 -7.14 6.03 5.49
CA GLU A 134 -7.85 6.76 4.43
C GLU A 134 -7.82 8.27 4.66
N GLY A 135 -8.03 8.74 5.89
CA GLY A 135 -7.94 10.15 6.25
C GLY A 135 -6.55 10.73 5.99
N LEU A 136 -5.50 10.06 6.45
CA LEU A 136 -4.12 10.52 6.26
C LEU A 136 -3.70 10.55 4.78
N ILE A 137 -4.08 9.54 3.99
CA ILE A 137 -3.82 9.54 2.55
C ILE A 137 -4.58 10.69 1.87
N LYS A 138 -5.82 10.99 2.28
CA LYS A 138 -6.57 12.13 1.73
C LYS A 138 -5.88 13.46 2.02
N GLU A 139 -5.38 13.66 3.24
CA GLU A 139 -4.62 14.86 3.59
C GLU A 139 -3.36 15.00 2.73
N GLN A 140 -2.62 13.91 2.50
CA GLN A 140 -1.47 13.93 1.60
C GLN A 140 -1.84 14.22 0.14
N ILE A 141 -2.96 13.69 -0.33
CA ILE A 141 -3.50 14.01 -1.66
C ILE A 141 -3.83 15.50 -1.73
N PHE A 142 -4.46 16.07 -0.70
CA PHE A 142 -4.77 17.49 -0.66
C PHE A 142 -3.52 18.35 -0.65
N GLU A 143 -2.53 18.02 0.17
CA GLU A 143 -1.24 18.70 0.20
C GLU A 143 -0.55 18.62 -1.16
N PHE A 144 -0.41 17.41 -1.73
CA PHE A 144 0.24 17.19 -3.02
C PHE A 144 -0.44 17.97 -4.14
N PHE A 145 -1.77 17.93 -4.21
CA PHE A 145 -2.52 18.62 -5.25
C PHE A 145 -2.84 20.08 -4.95
N GLN A 146 -2.34 20.61 -3.81
CA GLN A 146 -2.60 21.97 -3.33
C GLN A 146 -4.10 22.28 -3.20
N MET A 147 -4.86 21.31 -2.71
CA MET A 147 -6.29 21.40 -2.45
C MET A 147 -6.55 21.75 -0.98
N GLU A 148 -7.57 22.57 -0.73
CA GLU A 148 -8.03 22.85 0.64
C GLU A 148 -8.96 21.76 1.17
N ASN A 149 -9.77 21.16 0.30
CA ASN A 149 -10.72 20.12 0.65
C ASN A 149 -11.14 19.29 -0.58
N GLU A 150 -11.97 18.27 -0.37
CA GLU A 150 -12.44 17.34 -1.42
C GLU A 150 -13.26 17.99 -2.54
N TYR A 151 -13.74 19.21 -2.36
CA TYR A 151 -14.51 19.95 -3.36
C TYR A 151 -13.64 20.93 -4.16
N SER A 152 -12.44 21.22 -3.69
CA SER A 152 -11.50 22.13 -4.35
C SER A 152 -11.01 21.55 -5.68
N LYS A 153 -10.70 22.42 -6.64
CA LYS A 153 -10.02 22.00 -7.87
C LYS A 153 -8.52 21.89 -7.58
N PRO A 154 -7.85 20.81 -7.99
CA PRO A 154 -6.42 20.71 -7.78
C PRO A 154 -5.67 21.75 -8.63
N THR A 155 -4.66 22.39 -8.04
CA THR A 155 -3.89 23.48 -8.68
C THR A 155 -2.45 23.06 -8.99
N HIS A 156 -2.14 21.77 -8.89
CA HIS A 156 -0.81 21.24 -9.09
C HIS A 156 -0.32 21.43 -10.54
N PRO A 157 0.92 21.91 -10.78
CA PRO A 157 1.45 22.15 -12.12
C PRO A 157 1.34 20.95 -13.06
N LEU A 158 1.48 19.72 -12.54
CA LEU A 158 1.41 18.48 -13.32
C LEU A 158 0.00 18.16 -13.85
N LEU A 159 -1.05 18.83 -13.36
CA LEU A 159 -2.42 18.61 -13.83
C LEU A 159 -2.87 19.62 -14.90
N THR A 160 -2.15 20.73 -15.06
CA THR A 160 -2.49 21.81 -16.00
C THR A 160 -2.58 21.31 -17.45
N GLU A 161 -1.81 20.29 -17.78
CA GLU A 161 -1.73 19.72 -19.13
C GLU A 161 -2.77 18.61 -19.36
N LEU A 162 -3.34 17.99 -18.30
CA LEU A 162 -4.32 16.89 -18.45
C LEU A 162 -5.69 17.35 -18.95
N GLU A 163 -6.01 18.63 -18.77
CA GLU A 163 -7.27 19.24 -19.20
C GLU A 163 -7.21 19.77 -20.64
N ASP A 164 -6.06 19.68 -21.31
CA ASP A 164 -5.92 20.09 -22.71
C ASP A 164 -6.43 19.00 -23.66
N ASP A 165 -7.43 19.34 -24.47
CA ASP A 165 -8.05 18.47 -25.47
C ASP A 165 -7.09 18.11 -26.62
N ASN A 166 -5.93 18.76 -26.72
CA ASN A 166 -4.92 18.47 -27.73
C ASN A 166 -4.13 17.17 -27.48
N PHE A 167 -4.20 16.60 -26.27
CA PHE A 167 -3.52 15.34 -25.96
C PHE A 167 -4.38 14.12 -26.29
N SER A 168 -3.75 13.08 -26.84
CA SER A 168 -4.41 11.79 -27.04
C SER A 168 -4.70 11.11 -25.68
N GLU A 169 -5.64 10.16 -25.67
CA GLU A 169 -5.96 9.38 -24.46
C GLU A 169 -4.76 8.60 -23.92
N ASP A 170 -3.86 8.16 -24.79
CA ASP A 170 -2.63 7.48 -24.39
C ASP A 170 -1.66 8.45 -23.70
N GLN A 171 -1.52 9.68 -24.22
CA GLN A 171 -0.70 10.72 -23.59
C GLN A 171 -1.26 11.14 -22.24
N LYS A 172 -2.58 11.35 -22.13
CA LYS A 172 -3.25 11.66 -20.85
C LYS A 172 -3.03 10.56 -19.81
N ARG A 173 -3.04 9.30 -20.24
CA ARG A 173 -2.74 8.16 -19.38
C ARG A 173 -1.28 8.17 -18.89
N ASP A 174 -0.32 8.43 -19.77
CA ASP A 174 1.10 8.49 -19.39
C ASP A 174 1.38 9.65 -18.43
N MET A 175 0.79 10.81 -18.69
CA MET A 175 0.86 11.97 -17.80
C MET A 175 0.25 11.66 -16.43
N PHE A 176 -0.89 10.98 -16.42
CA PHE A 176 -1.50 10.50 -15.18
C PHE A 176 -0.56 9.56 -14.41
N TYR A 177 0.09 8.61 -15.08
CA TYR A 177 1.07 7.74 -14.43
C TYR A 177 2.25 8.50 -13.84
N ASN A 178 2.75 9.52 -14.52
CA ASN A 178 3.82 10.37 -14.02
C ASN A 178 3.40 11.13 -12.76
N VAL A 179 2.18 11.69 -12.74
CA VAL A 179 1.61 12.36 -11.55
C VAL A 179 1.57 11.42 -10.35
N ILE A 180 1.12 10.18 -10.56
CA ILE A 180 1.05 9.19 -9.48
C ILE A 180 2.44 8.74 -9.05
N ALA A 181 3.37 8.55 -9.98
CA ALA A 181 4.75 8.20 -9.68
C ALA A 181 5.42 9.30 -8.83
N ASP A 182 5.17 10.57 -9.15
CA ASP A 182 5.67 11.71 -8.38
C ASP A 182 5.05 11.79 -6.98
N PHE A 183 3.74 11.53 -6.85
CA PHE A 183 3.08 11.39 -5.54
C PHE A 183 3.70 10.27 -4.72
N MET A 184 3.86 9.09 -5.32
CA MET A 184 4.48 7.93 -4.67
C MET A 184 5.91 8.24 -4.25
N LYS A 185 6.69 8.92 -5.09
CA LYS A 185 8.05 9.33 -4.80
C LYS A 185 8.12 10.36 -3.67
N MET A 186 7.22 11.35 -3.65
CA MET A 186 7.18 12.38 -2.61
C MET A 186 6.96 11.79 -1.23
N TYR A 187 6.02 10.86 -1.11
CA TYR A 187 5.69 10.22 0.16
C TYR A 187 6.44 8.89 0.38
N GLY A 188 7.29 8.44 -0.54
CA GLY A 188 8.10 7.23 -0.40
C GLY A 188 7.31 5.91 -0.50
N TYR A 189 6.16 5.91 -1.15
CA TYR A 189 5.37 4.71 -1.45
C TYR A 189 6.06 3.85 -2.51
N GLY A 190 5.99 2.52 -2.36
CA GLY A 190 6.53 1.56 -3.33
C GLY A 190 8.02 1.26 -3.21
N MET A 191 8.71 1.85 -2.22
CA MET A 191 10.07 1.44 -1.85
C MET A 191 9.98 0.14 -1.03
N VAL A 192 10.47 -0.97 -1.62
CA VAL A 192 10.43 -2.32 -1.02
C VAL A 192 11.27 -2.41 0.26
N ASP A 193 12.26 -1.53 0.40
CA ASP A 193 13.03 -1.36 1.62
C ASP A 193 12.25 -0.45 2.59
N THR A 194 11.68 -1.00 3.65
CA THR A 194 11.12 -0.22 4.78
C THR A 194 11.65 -0.77 6.10
N PRO A 195 11.79 0.01 7.19
CA PRO A 195 11.81 1.46 7.36
C PRO A 195 12.87 1.92 8.41
N ASP A 196 14.16 1.97 8.07
CA ASP A 196 15.13 2.64 8.95
C ASP A 196 15.19 4.12 8.59
N LYS A 197 14.16 4.86 9.02
CA LYS A 197 14.00 6.33 8.94
C LYS A 197 13.80 6.88 7.53
N PHE A 198 12.64 7.51 7.29
CA PHE A 198 12.54 8.44 6.17
C PHE A 198 13.31 9.70 6.56
N ILE A 199 14.47 9.90 5.93
CA ILE A 199 15.13 11.22 5.92
C ILE A 199 14.42 12.03 4.84
N VAL A 200 13.24 12.54 5.16
CA VAL A 200 12.63 13.58 4.34
C VAL A 200 13.39 14.86 4.69
N ASN A 201 14.09 15.42 3.69
CA ASN A 201 14.95 16.60 3.79
C ASN A 201 16.38 16.34 4.30
N ALA A 202 17.20 15.66 3.50
CA ALA A 202 18.65 15.85 3.61
C ALA A 202 18.98 17.30 3.20
N GLN A 203 18.98 18.22 4.17
CA GLN A 203 19.57 19.53 3.98
C GLN A 203 21.09 19.37 3.94
N TYR A 204 21.78 20.05 3.03
CA TYR A 204 23.23 20.02 2.95
C TYR A 204 23.78 21.38 3.38
N VAL A 205 24.80 21.39 4.25
CA VAL A 205 25.60 22.61 4.48
C VAL A 205 26.84 22.53 3.60
N GLN A 206 27.09 23.58 2.84
CA GLN A 206 28.35 23.75 2.14
C GLN A 206 29.42 24.12 3.17
N LYS A 207 30.37 23.23 3.43
CA LYS A 207 31.53 23.51 4.27
C LYS A 207 32.79 23.64 3.43
N LEU A 208 33.63 24.60 3.84
CA LEU A 208 34.96 24.82 3.29
C LEU A 208 35.97 24.27 4.28
N ARG A 209 36.84 23.35 3.85
CA ARG A 209 38.03 22.96 4.60
C ARG A 209 39.25 23.43 3.83
N ALA A 210 40.08 24.22 4.51
CA ALA A 210 41.41 24.52 4.00
C ALA A 210 42.36 23.35 4.33
N VAL A 211 43.01 22.80 3.30
CA VAL A 211 44.02 21.74 3.41
C VAL A 211 45.31 22.27 2.78
N ILE A 212 46.45 21.99 3.39
CA ILE A 212 47.74 22.29 2.77
C ILE A 212 48.18 21.04 2.01
N VAL A 213 48.20 21.13 0.68
CA VAL A 213 48.69 20.08 -0.21
C VAL A 213 49.95 20.60 -0.89
N ASP A 214 51.08 19.90 -0.71
CA ASP A 214 52.40 20.28 -1.24
C ASP A 214 52.85 21.71 -0.90
N GLY A 215 52.59 22.14 0.34
CA GLY A 215 52.96 23.48 0.82
C GLY A 215 52.10 24.62 0.26
N LYS A 216 51.05 24.31 -0.51
CA LYS A 216 50.08 25.28 -1.02
C LYS A 216 48.74 25.12 -0.32
N LEU A 217 48.11 26.24 0.03
CA LEU A 217 46.76 26.25 0.61
C LEU A 217 45.74 25.89 -0.48
N ALA A 218 45.09 24.74 -0.34
CA ALA A 218 43.95 24.33 -1.13
C ALA A 218 42.67 24.47 -0.29
N ILE A 219 41.57 24.90 -0.91
CA ILE A 219 40.27 24.98 -0.26
C ILE A 219 39.40 23.88 -0.87
N GLU A 220 39.07 22.88 -0.07
CA GLU A 220 38.14 21.81 -0.43
C GLU A 220 36.73 22.20 -0.03
N GLN A 221 35.81 22.20 -1.00
CA GLN A 221 34.37 22.30 -0.76
C GLN A 221 33.79 20.91 -0.64
N PHE A 222 33.04 20.65 0.44
CA PHE A 222 32.23 19.45 0.55
C PHE A 222 30.85 19.78 1.10
N LEU A 223 29.88 18.97 0.66
CA LEU A 223 28.52 19.00 1.16
C LEU A 223 28.44 18.02 2.32
N GLU A 224 28.22 18.54 3.53
CA GLU A 224 27.96 17.70 4.69
C GLU A 224 26.45 17.60 4.87
N PRO A 225 25.88 16.39 4.95
CA PRO A 225 24.45 16.22 5.23
C PRO A 225 24.17 16.71 6.65
N ILE A 226 23.20 17.61 6.79
CA ILE A 226 22.62 17.94 8.08
C ILE A 226 21.82 16.73 8.52
N LEU A 227 22.21 16.13 9.64
CA LEU A 227 21.34 15.24 10.40
C LEU A 227 20.22 16.08 10.98
N VAL A 228 19.16 16.30 10.21
CA VAL A 228 17.88 16.76 10.74
C VAL A 228 17.36 15.64 11.62
N GLU A 229 17.00 15.94 12.88
CA GLU A 229 16.35 14.93 13.70
C GLU A 229 15.10 14.45 12.95
N PRO A 230 14.94 13.12 12.78
CA PRO A 230 13.81 12.59 12.04
C PRO A 230 12.53 13.03 12.74
N ASP A 231 11.64 13.70 12.00
CA ASP A 231 10.31 14.02 12.51
C ASP A 231 9.60 12.70 12.82
N GLU A 232 9.54 12.35 14.10
CA GLU A 232 9.00 11.08 14.56
C GLU A 232 7.52 10.96 14.23
N LEU A 233 6.78 12.07 14.28
CA LEU A 233 5.35 12.11 14.01
C LEU A 233 5.10 11.91 12.51
N TYR A 234 5.85 12.59 11.65
CA TYR A 234 5.79 12.41 10.20
C TYR A 234 6.14 10.97 9.83
N ASN A 235 7.27 10.45 10.31
CA ASN A 235 7.70 9.07 10.06
C ASN A 235 6.66 8.05 10.50
N TYR A 236 6.09 8.25 11.69
CA TYR A 236 5.04 7.39 12.20
C TYR A 236 3.79 7.43 11.32
N SER A 237 3.34 8.61 10.92
CA SER A 237 2.15 8.79 10.06
C SER A 237 2.35 8.12 8.70
N LEU A 238 3.55 8.22 8.14
CA LEU A 238 3.88 7.61 6.87
C LEU A 238 3.94 6.09 6.95
N GLN A 239 4.51 5.55 8.04
CA GLN A 239 4.44 4.11 8.31
C GLN A 239 2.99 3.64 8.40
N LEU A 240 2.12 4.36 9.12
CA LEU A 240 0.69 4.04 9.21
C LEU A 240 0.06 3.97 7.81
N CYS A 241 0.34 4.95 6.94
CA CYS A 241 -0.10 4.93 5.55
C CYS A 241 0.40 3.70 4.78
N HIS A 242 1.66 3.28 4.96
CA HIS A 242 2.20 2.05 4.35
C HIS A 242 1.44 0.80 4.79
N TRP A 243 1.23 0.66 6.11
CA TRP A 243 0.48 -0.46 6.67
C TRP A 243 -0.98 -0.47 6.15
N TYR A 244 -1.61 0.70 6.06
CA TYR A 244 -2.94 0.86 5.51
C TYR A 244 -3.02 0.44 4.03
N LEU A 245 -2.15 0.96 3.17
CA LEU A 245 -2.15 0.66 1.73
C LEU A 245 -1.93 -0.83 1.48
N GLN A 246 -0.99 -1.45 2.21
CA GLN A 246 -0.73 -2.88 2.08
C GLN A 246 -1.92 -3.74 2.51
N LEU A 247 -2.62 -3.36 3.59
CA LEU A 247 -3.83 -4.07 4.04
C LEU A 247 -5.01 -3.85 3.08
N ALA A 248 -5.15 -2.64 2.54
CA ALA A 248 -6.17 -2.31 1.55
C ALA A 248 -5.98 -3.13 0.27
N GLU A 249 -4.75 -3.22 -0.21
CA GLU A 249 -4.38 -4.03 -1.37
C GLU A 249 -4.62 -5.52 -1.11
N LEU A 250 -4.15 -6.06 0.02
CA LEU A 250 -4.43 -7.45 0.40
C LEU A 250 -5.93 -7.74 0.47
N SER A 251 -6.73 -6.77 0.94
CA SER A 251 -8.17 -6.94 1.01
C SER A 251 -8.88 -6.83 -0.34
N ASP A 252 -8.33 -6.06 -1.25
CA ASP A 252 -8.86 -5.90 -2.60
C ASP A 252 -8.60 -7.15 -3.43
N THR A 253 -7.34 -7.59 -3.47
CA THR A 253 -6.94 -8.76 -4.25
C THR A 253 -7.66 -10.03 -3.79
N ALA A 254 -7.86 -10.17 -2.48
CA ALA A 254 -8.63 -11.27 -1.91
C ALA A 254 -10.10 -11.25 -2.35
N LYS A 255 -10.69 -10.08 -2.63
CA LYS A 255 -12.10 -9.94 -3.09
C LYS A 255 -12.24 -10.15 -4.59
N GLU A 256 -11.30 -9.65 -5.38
CA GLU A 256 -11.33 -9.71 -6.85
C GLU A 256 -10.95 -11.11 -7.38
N GLY A 257 -10.16 -11.88 -6.63
CA GLY A 257 -9.68 -13.19 -7.07
C GLY A 257 -8.58 -13.08 -8.14
N ASP A 258 -7.88 -11.94 -8.22
CA ASP A 258 -6.72 -11.78 -9.10
C ASP A 258 -5.50 -12.52 -8.52
N MET A 259 -5.29 -13.75 -8.99
CA MET A 259 -4.21 -14.61 -8.52
C MET A 259 -2.82 -14.04 -8.77
N ASN A 260 -2.61 -13.23 -9.81
CA ASN A 260 -1.30 -12.66 -10.10
C ASN A 260 -0.91 -11.63 -9.03
N ARG A 261 -1.84 -10.72 -8.73
CA ARG A 261 -1.67 -9.76 -7.63
C ARG A 261 -1.59 -10.47 -6.28
N LEU A 262 -2.32 -11.58 -6.11
CA LEU A 262 -2.35 -12.31 -4.85
C LEU A 262 -0.98 -12.89 -4.52
N VAL A 263 -0.34 -13.52 -5.51
CA VAL A 263 1.00 -14.10 -5.36
C VAL A 263 2.03 -13.02 -5.06
N LEU A 264 1.96 -11.86 -5.73
CA LEU A 264 2.84 -10.73 -5.45
C LEU A 264 2.64 -10.22 -4.02
N ASN A 265 1.40 -9.98 -3.61
CA ASN A 265 1.09 -9.57 -2.24
C ASN A 265 1.58 -10.59 -1.21
N CYS A 266 1.37 -11.88 -1.43
CA CYS A 266 1.91 -12.93 -0.55
C CYS A 266 3.43 -12.84 -0.43
N LYS A 267 4.16 -12.69 -1.55
CA LYS A 267 5.62 -12.53 -1.58
C LYS A 267 6.10 -11.33 -0.76
N TYR A 268 5.49 -10.16 -0.96
CA TYR A 268 5.83 -8.95 -0.19
C TYR A 268 5.50 -9.07 1.28
N ASN A 269 4.48 -9.86 1.64
CA ASN A 269 4.11 -10.08 3.01
C ASN A 269 4.85 -11.25 3.68
N LEU A 270 5.67 -12.01 2.95
CA LEU A 270 6.46 -13.12 3.52
C LEU A 270 7.31 -12.70 4.73
N PRO A 271 8.02 -11.55 4.74
CA PRO A 271 8.74 -11.10 5.93
C PRO A 271 7.80 -10.92 7.13
N PHE A 272 6.58 -10.45 6.89
CA PHE A 272 5.57 -10.31 7.94
C PHE A 272 4.97 -11.66 8.38
N PHE A 273 5.05 -12.73 7.61
CA PHE A 273 4.52 -14.03 8.05
C PHE A 273 5.60 -14.95 8.65
N PHE A 274 6.85 -14.91 8.17
CA PHE A 274 7.92 -15.81 8.61
C PHE A 274 8.63 -15.43 9.92
N ILE A 275 8.51 -14.17 10.38
CA ILE A 275 9.08 -13.76 11.68
C ILE A 275 8.43 -14.54 12.86
N HIS A 276 7.29 -15.19 12.66
CA HIS A 276 6.64 -16.02 13.68
C HIS A 276 7.23 -17.44 13.85
N THR A 277 8.07 -17.90 12.92
CA THR A 277 8.62 -19.26 12.93
C THR A 277 10.05 -19.37 13.47
N LEU A 278 10.71 -18.25 13.77
CA LEU A 278 12.12 -18.22 14.22
C LEU A 278 12.30 -17.79 15.69
N ASN A 279 11.22 -17.72 16.48
CA ASN A 279 11.28 -17.53 17.93
C ASN A 279 10.73 -18.75 18.66
#